data_AF-A0A349USC1-F1
#
_entry.id   AF-A0A349USC1-F1
#
_cell.length_a   1.000
_cell.length_b   1.000
_cell.length_c   1.000
_cell.angle_alpha   90.00
_cell.angle_beta   90.00
_cell.angle_gamma   90.00
#
_symmetry.space_group_name_H-M   'P 1'
#
loop_
_entity.id
_entity.type
_entity.pdbx_description
1 polymer ?
#
loop_
_entity_poly.entity_id
_entity_poly.type
_entity_poly.pdbx_seq_one_letter_code
_entity_poly.pdbx_strand_id
1 'polypeptide(L)' 'VLPSDRAERAGGLREALTLPEKHLIVAALEAAGGNRQDAAARLGINRSTLYKKMKKHGLL' A
#
# COMPACT_ATOMS: atom_id res chain seq x y z
N VAL A 1 -19.83 28.28 -14.14
CA VAL A 1 -18.66 27.86 -13.33
C VAL A 1 -19.19 27.05 -12.16
N LEU A 2 -18.43 26.04 -11.73
CA LEU A 2 -18.67 24.98 -10.73
C LEU A 2 -19.03 23.62 -11.35
N PRO A 3 -18.04 22.73 -11.57
CA PRO A 3 -18.30 21.31 -11.76
C PRO A 3 -18.82 20.70 -10.45
N SER A 4 -19.83 19.84 -10.58
CA SER A 4 -20.43 19.09 -9.47
C SER A 4 -19.49 17.97 -9.00
N ASP A 5 -18.64 18.27 -8.03
CA ASP A 5 -17.72 17.38 -7.29
C ASP A 5 -18.39 16.22 -6.50
N ARG A 6 -19.67 15.92 -6.73
CA ARG A 6 -20.36 14.79 -6.04
C ARG A 6 -20.13 13.43 -6.68
N ALA A 7 -19.39 13.36 -7.78
CA ALA A 7 -18.92 12.12 -8.39
C ALA A 7 -17.56 11.63 -7.82
N GLU A 8 -17.01 12.27 -6.78
CA GLU A 8 -15.61 12.10 -6.37
C GLU A 8 -15.22 10.86 -5.53
N ARG A 9 -16.11 10.02 -5.00
CA ARG A 9 -15.66 8.89 -4.15
C ARG A 9 -16.37 7.58 -4.41
N ALA A 10 -16.52 7.22 -5.67
CA ALA A 10 -16.84 5.84 -6.07
C ALA A 10 -15.63 4.89 -5.92
N GLY A 11 -14.90 5.02 -4.81
CA GLY A 11 -14.17 3.93 -4.21
C GLY A 11 -14.50 3.96 -2.72
N GLY A 12 -15.27 2.99 -2.23
CA GLY A 12 -15.81 3.02 -0.87
C GLY A 12 -14.69 3.09 0.19
N LEU A 13 -15.03 3.31 1.47
CA LEU A 13 -14.08 3.37 2.59
C LEU A 13 -12.99 2.27 2.57
N ARG A 14 -13.31 1.10 1.99
CA ARG A 14 -12.37 0.01 1.74
C ARG A 14 -11.24 0.36 0.76
N GLU A 15 -11.50 1.05 -0.34
CA GLU A 15 -10.47 1.51 -1.28
C GLU A 15 -9.61 2.63 -0.70
N ALA A 16 -10.22 3.56 0.05
CA ALA A 16 -9.48 4.59 0.78
C ALA A 16 -8.49 3.99 1.81
N LEU A 17 -8.79 2.82 2.38
CA LEU A 17 -7.88 2.07 3.25
C LEU A 17 -6.85 1.21 2.49
N THR A 18 -7.05 0.94 1.20
CA THR A 18 -6.08 0.18 0.39
C THR A 18 -4.91 1.02 -0.11
N LEU A 19 -5.12 2.31 -0.36
CA LEU A 19 -4.05 3.25 -0.73
C LEU A 19 -2.94 3.36 0.34
N PRO A 20 -3.25 3.53 1.64
CA PRO A 20 -2.21 3.63 2.67
C PRO A 20 -1.42 2.33 2.81
N GLU A 21 -2.04 1.15 2.65
CA GLU A 21 -1.31 -0.13 2.71
C GLU A 21 -0.23 -0.22 1.62
N LYS A 22 -0.56 0.12 0.37
CA LYS A 22 0.40 0.10 -0.74
C LYS A 22 1.53 1.10 -0.50
N HIS A 23 1.22 2.32 -0.08
CA HIS A 23 2.22 3.36 0.17
C HIS A 23 3.20 2.95 1.29
N LEU A 24 2.70 2.34 2.36
CA LEU A 24 3.54 1.84 3.46
C LEU A 24 4.50 0.76 2.98
N ILE A 25 4.04 -0.15 2.12
CA ILE A 25 4.88 -1.21 1.55
C ILE A 25 5.98 -0.63 0.66
N VAL A 26 5.65 0.31 -0.22
CA VAL A 26 6.62 0.97 -1.09
C VAL A 26 7.65 1.75 -0.27
N ALA A 27 7.20 2.58 0.69
CA ALA A 27 8.08 3.34 1.55
C ALA A 27 9.02 2.44 2.39
N ALA A 28 8.52 1.30 2.88
CA ALA A 28 9.34 0.34 3.61
C ALA A 28 10.38 -0.34 2.72
N LEU A 29 10.02 -0.67 1.46
CA LEU A 29 10.95 -1.25 0.49
C LEU A 29 12.04 -0.25 0.08
N GLU A 30 11.68 1.01 -0.16
CA GLU A 30 12.62 2.09 -0.47
C GLU A 30 13.57 2.35 0.71
N ALA A 31 13.04 2.48 1.92
CA ALA A 31 13.84 2.71 3.13
C ALA A 31 14.70 1.50 3.54
N ALA A 32 14.41 0.32 3.00
CA ALA A 32 15.21 -0.90 3.14
C ALA A 32 16.17 -1.14 1.95
N GLY A 33 16.22 -0.23 0.96
CA GLY A 33 17.05 -0.40 -0.23
C GLY A 33 16.70 -1.65 -1.05
N GLY A 34 15.44 -2.08 -1.01
CA GLY A 34 14.98 -3.32 -1.64
C GLY A 34 15.13 -4.58 -0.79
N ASN A 35 15.69 -4.51 0.42
CA ASN A 35 15.73 -5.65 1.32
C ASN A 35 14.33 -5.97 1.88
N ARG A 36 13.73 -7.04 1.36
CA ARG A 36 12.38 -7.48 1.74
C ARG A 36 12.28 -7.95 3.19
N GLN A 37 13.36 -8.43 3.80
CA GLN A 37 13.34 -8.78 5.23
C GLN A 37 13.28 -7.53 6.11
N ASP A 38 14.14 -6.54 5.83
CA ASP A 38 14.15 -5.29 6.57
C ASP A 38 12.86 -4.49 6.36
N ALA A 39 12.31 -4.49 5.14
CA ALA A 39 11.01 -3.88 4.86
C ALA A 39 9.89 -4.53 5.67
N ALA A 40 9.89 -5.86 5.79
CA ALA A 40 8.90 -6.58 6.60
C ALA A 40 9.06 -6.27 8.10
N ALA A 41 10.31 -6.22 8.59
CA ALA A 41 10.63 -5.85 9.97
C ALA A 41 10.18 -4.41 10.30
N ARG A 42 10.45 -3.46 9.40
CA ARG A 42 9.99 -2.06 9.50
C ARG A 42 8.47 -1.93 9.56
N LEU A 43 7.75 -2.81 8.88
CA LEU A 43 6.29 -2.86 8.90
C LEU A 43 5.72 -3.69 10.05
N GLY A 44 6.55 -4.35 10.86
CA GLY A 44 6.11 -5.21 11.97
C GLY A 44 5.36 -6.47 11.51
N ILE A 45 5.62 -6.94 10.28
CA ILE A 45 4.95 -8.11 9.70
C ILE A 45 5.95 -9.19 9.32
N ASN A 46 5.47 -10.43 9.20
CA ASN A 46 6.30 -11.51 8.67
C ASN A 46 6.55 -11.31 7.15
N ARG A 47 7.69 -11.79 6.65
CA ARG A 47 8.08 -11.72 5.22
C ARG A 47 7.03 -12.35 4.29
N SER A 48 6.39 -13.44 4.71
CA SER A 48 5.32 -14.09 3.94
C SER A 48 4.08 -13.20 3.81
N THR A 49 3.76 -12.42 4.84
CA THR A 49 2.68 -11.42 4.81
C THR A 49 3.03 -10.27 3.87
N LEU A 50 4.27 -9.77 3.92
CA LEU A 50 4.75 -8.76 2.97
C LEU A 50 4.59 -9.23 1.52
N TYR A 51 5.02 -10.46 1.19
CA TYR A 51 4.87 -11.04 -0.15
C TYR A 51 3.41 -11.10 -0.62
N LYS A 52 2.49 -11.54 0.24
CA LYS A 52 1.05 -11.59 -0.09
C LYS A 52 0.50 -10.18 -0.39
N LYS A 53 0.87 -9.19 0.42
CA LYS A 53 0.43 -7.80 0.23
C LYS A 53 1.07 -7.19 -1.03
N MET A 54 2.35 -7.43 -1.28
CA MET A 54 3.02 -7.00 -2.52
C MET A 54 2.33 -7.56 -3.76
N LYS A 55 2.00 -8.87 -3.77
CA LYS A 55 1.27 -9.50 -4.89
C LYS A 55 -0.12 -8.90 -5.06
N LYS A 56 -0.85 -8.67 -3.97
CA LYS A 56 -2.18 -8.03 -3.98
C LYS A 56 -2.14 -6.62 -4.59
N HIS A 57 -1.05 -5.89 -4.38
CA HIS A 57 -0.88 -4.51 -4.84
C HIS A 57 -0.09 -4.37 -6.16
N GLY A 58 0.26 -5.48 -6.81
CA GLY A 58 1.00 -5.48 -8.08
C GLY A 58 2.45 -4.99 -7.96
N LEU A 59 3.08 -5.21 -6.81
CA LEU A 59 4.49 -4.85 -6.53
C LEU A 59 5.47 -6.03 -6.72
N LEU A 60 4.98 -7.13 -7.32
CA LEU A 60 5.68 -8.41 -7.49
C LEU A 60 5.62 -8.85 -8.95
#